data_AF-A0A914XWE6-F1
#
_entry.id   AF-A0A914XWE6-F1
#
_cell.length_a   1.000
_cell.length_b   1.000
_cell.length_c   1.000
_cell.angle_alpha   90.00
_cell.angle_beta   90.00
_cell.angle_gamma   90.00
#
_symmetry.space_group_name_H-M   'P 1'
#
loop_
_entity.id
_entity.type
_entity.pdbx_description
1 polymer ?
#
loop_
_entity_poly.entity_id
_entity_poly.type
_entity_poly.pdbx_seq_one_letter_code
_entity_poly.pdbx_strand_id
1 'polypeptide(L)'
;MSDSSSDDEEDDDDPLSRMANRIDDKGEEEGEDDGGDEDPLNSDDDQSDDEDLDTLFDSTNIIVCQFEKVNRARNKWKFTLKDGIMHLEGKDFCFQKCTGEAEW
;
A
#
# COMPACT_ATOMS: atom_id res chain seq x y z
N MET A 1 50.45 39.36 -21.10
CA MET A 1 50.13 40.02 -22.38
C MET A 1 49.59 38.92 -23.29
N SER A 2 48.40 38.90 -23.84
CA SER A 2 47.18 39.71 -23.78
C SER A 2 46.12 38.78 -24.41
N ASP A 3 45.05 38.48 -23.69
CA ASP A 3 43.65 38.79 -24.05
C ASP A 3 43.30 38.71 -25.55
N SER A 4 42.42 37.75 -25.87
CA SER A 4 41.82 37.52 -27.19
C SER A 4 40.40 38.08 -27.16
N SER A 5 40.14 39.09 -28.01
CA SER A 5 38.83 39.70 -28.27
C SER A 5 37.82 38.66 -28.81
N SER A 6 36.65 38.53 -28.18
CA SER A 6 35.35 39.16 -28.54
C SER A 6 34.63 38.49 -29.72
N ASP A 7 33.52 37.80 -29.43
CA ASP A 7 32.22 38.14 -30.02
C ASP A 7 31.08 37.50 -29.19
N ASP A 8 30.07 38.32 -28.92
CA ASP A 8 28.93 38.13 -28.05
C ASP A 8 27.74 37.80 -28.95
N GLU A 9 27.23 36.56 -28.93
CA GLU A 9 25.96 36.22 -29.57
C GLU A 9 25.00 35.72 -28.49
N GLU A 10 24.09 36.61 -28.09
CA GLU A 10 23.01 36.35 -27.14
C GLU A 10 22.05 35.28 -27.68
N ASP A 11 21.64 34.40 -26.78
CA ASP A 11 20.59 33.38 -26.90
C ASP A 11 19.26 33.95 -27.43
N ASP A 12 18.74 33.39 -28.52
CA ASP A 12 17.32 33.49 -28.91
C ASP A 12 16.72 32.08 -29.10
N ASP A 13 16.83 31.23 -28.07
CA ASP A 13 16.05 29.99 -27.94
C ASP A 13 14.63 30.33 -27.42
N ASP A 14 13.78 30.95 -28.25
CA ASP A 14 12.36 31.21 -27.91
C ASP A 14 11.59 29.87 -27.80
N PRO A 15 11.16 29.46 -26.59
CA PRO A 15 10.49 28.19 -26.37
C PRO A 15 9.13 28.07 -27.07
N LEU A 16 8.53 29.20 -27.50
CA LEU A 16 7.24 29.20 -28.20
C LEU A 16 7.36 28.65 -29.63
N SER A 17 8.51 28.84 -30.27
CA SER A 17 8.75 28.38 -31.65
C SER A 17 8.85 26.84 -31.73
N ARG A 18 9.41 26.19 -30.70
CA ARG A 18 9.43 24.72 -30.58
C ARG A 18 8.06 24.09 -30.41
N MET A 19 7.12 24.79 -29.78
CA MET A 19 5.77 24.28 -29.53
C MET A 19 4.90 24.35 -30.80
N ALA A 20 5.08 25.37 -31.64
CA ALA A 20 4.33 25.55 -32.88
C ALA A 20 4.64 24.46 -33.93
N ASN A 21 5.90 24.03 -34.05
CA ASN A 21 6.31 22.98 -34.99
C ASN A 21 5.85 21.56 -34.61
N ARG A 22 5.32 21.34 -33.40
CA ARG A 22 4.84 20.02 -32.96
C ARG A 22 3.37 19.77 -33.26
N ILE A 23 2.63 20.80 -33.67
CA ILE A 23 1.16 20.74 -33.82
C ILE A 23 0.74 20.38 -35.26
N ASP A 24 1.61 20.57 -36.26
CA ASP A 24 1.25 20.42 -37.68
C ASP A 24 1.45 18.99 -38.25
N ASP A 25 2.00 18.04 -37.49
CA ASP A 25 2.33 16.67 -37.94
C ASP A 25 1.54 15.59 -37.18
N LYS A 26 0.21 15.66 -37.15
CA LYS A 26 -0.63 14.52 -36.74
C LYS A 26 -2.00 14.53 -37.40
N GLY A 27 -2.01 14.28 -38.71
CA GLY A 27 -3.19 13.81 -39.43
C GLY A 27 -3.34 12.29 -39.30
N GLU A 28 -4.44 11.87 -38.70
CA GLU A 28 -5.28 10.68 -38.99
C GLU A 28 -4.60 9.34 -39.35
N GLU A 29 -4.60 8.39 -38.41
CA GLU A 29 -4.93 6.98 -38.69
C GLU A 29 -5.79 6.42 -37.54
N GLU A 30 -7.04 6.07 -37.87
CA GLU A 30 -7.92 5.22 -37.09
C GLU A 30 -7.42 3.76 -37.19
N GLY A 31 -7.29 3.07 -36.06
CA GLY A 31 -6.90 1.68 -35.99
C GLY A 31 -7.35 1.08 -34.67
N GLU A 32 -8.30 0.15 -34.79
CA GLU A 32 -9.08 -0.51 -33.75
C GLU A 32 -8.25 -1.28 -32.71
N ASP A 33 -8.84 -1.43 -31.52
CA ASP A 33 -8.76 -2.61 -30.65
C ASP A 33 -7.39 -2.97 -30.03
N ASP A 34 -7.13 -2.39 -28.85
CA ASP A 34 -6.56 -3.13 -27.71
C ASP A 34 -7.18 -2.57 -26.43
N GLY A 35 -8.51 -2.59 -26.41
CA GLY A 35 -9.30 -2.37 -25.21
C GLY A 35 -9.69 -3.71 -24.63
N GLY A 36 -8.90 -4.24 -23.69
CA GLY A 36 -9.30 -5.43 -22.94
C GLY A 36 -8.19 -6.01 -22.09
N ASP A 37 -8.45 -6.14 -20.80
CA ASP A 37 -7.67 -6.88 -19.79
C ASP A 37 -6.55 -6.17 -19.05
N GLU A 38 -6.70 -4.87 -18.75
CA GLU A 38 -6.32 -4.41 -17.42
C GLU A 38 -7.58 -4.36 -16.57
N ASP A 39 -7.75 -5.38 -15.72
CA ASP A 39 -8.83 -5.46 -14.74
C ASP A 39 -9.02 -4.08 -14.08
N PRO A 40 -10.24 -3.50 -14.13
CA PRO A 40 -10.49 -2.19 -13.53
C PRO A 40 -9.99 -2.18 -12.09
N LEU A 41 -9.30 -1.12 -11.65
CA LEU A 41 -8.75 -0.97 -10.28
C LEU A 41 -9.81 -1.07 -9.14
N ASN A 42 -11.07 -1.32 -9.49
CA ASN A 42 -12.23 -1.48 -8.61
C ASN A 42 -12.99 -2.80 -8.84
N SER A 43 -12.46 -3.76 -9.58
CA SER A 43 -13.13 -5.07 -9.81
C SER A 43 -13.12 -5.97 -8.57
N ASP A 44 -12.34 -5.63 -7.55
CA ASP A 44 -12.14 -6.39 -6.31
C ASP A 44 -12.50 -5.59 -5.03
N ASP A 45 -13.17 -4.44 -5.19
CA ASP A 45 -13.49 -3.48 -4.10
C ASP A 45 -14.61 -3.96 -3.15
N ASP A 46 -15.26 -5.08 -3.47
CA ASP A 46 -16.27 -5.76 -2.62
C ASP A 46 -15.70 -6.95 -1.83
N GLN A 47 -14.36 -7.12 -1.75
CA GLN A 47 -13.73 -8.18 -0.95
C GLN A 47 -13.68 -7.88 0.56
N SER A 48 -14.71 -7.25 1.12
CA SER A 48 -14.86 -7.19 2.57
C SER A 48 -15.54 -8.46 3.07
N ASP A 49 -14.82 -9.24 3.88
CA ASP A 49 -15.36 -10.39 4.63
C ASP A 49 -16.24 -9.87 5.78
N ASP A 50 -17.27 -9.08 5.44
CA ASP A 50 -18.19 -8.47 6.41
C ASP A 50 -18.98 -9.53 7.20
N GLU A 51 -18.95 -10.81 6.76
CA GLU A 51 -19.52 -11.95 7.47
C GLU A 51 -18.77 -12.28 8.79
N ASP A 52 -17.49 -11.88 8.93
CA ASP A 52 -16.68 -12.19 10.13
C ASP A 52 -17.03 -11.32 11.34
N LEU A 53 -17.62 -10.14 11.14
CA LEU A 53 -17.92 -9.20 12.23
C LEU A 53 -19.02 -9.71 13.17
N ASP A 54 -20.03 -10.39 12.63
CA ASP A 54 -21.13 -10.95 13.43
C ASP A 54 -20.68 -12.17 14.26
N THR A 55 -19.72 -12.96 13.76
CA THR A 55 -19.19 -14.12 14.49
C THR A 55 -18.12 -13.77 15.52
N LEU A 56 -17.46 -12.62 15.37
CA LEU A 56 -16.40 -12.17 16.29
C LEU A 56 -16.89 -12.03 17.74
N PHE A 57 -18.15 -11.60 17.93
CA PHE A 57 -18.74 -11.37 19.25
C PHE A 57 -19.34 -12.63 19.90
N ASP A 58 -19.58 -13.70 19.15
CA ASP A 58 -20.06 -15.00 19.68
C ASP A 58 -18.92 -15.89 20.20
N SER A 59 -17.70 -15.37 20.22
CA SER A 59 -16.54 -16.06 20.75
C SER A 59 -16.70 -16.34 22.25
N THR A 60 -16.84 -17.62 22.60
CA THR A 60 -16.96 -18.09 24.00
C THR A 60 -15.66 -17.94 24.77
N ASN A 61 -14.52 -17.92 24.07
CA ASN A 61 -13.20 -17.81 24.66
C ASN A 61 -12.66 -16.40 24.45
N ILE A 62 -12.28 -15.72 25.53
CA ILE A 62 -11.84 -14.31 25.49
C ILE A 62 -10.51 -14.16 26.23
N ILE A 63 -9.59 -13.41 25.65
CA ILE A 63 -8.32 -13.01 26.27
C ILE A 63 -8.23 -11.50 26.30
N VAL A 64 -8.05 -10.92 27.48
CA VAL A 64 -7.80 -9.48 27.67
C VAL A 64 -6.42 -9.32 28.29
N CYS A 65 -5.52 -8.59 27.64
CA CYS A 65 -4.15 -8.41 28.09
C CYS A 65 -3.49 -7.16 27.49
N GLN A 66 -2.27 -6.85 27.93
CA GLN A 66 -1.41 -5.88 27.28
C GLN A 66 -0.37 -6.60 26.40
N PHE A 67 0.14 -5.94 25.37
CA PHE A 67 1.26 -6.46 24.59
C PHE A 67 2.59 -5.86 25.05
N GLU A 68 3.66 -6.65 25.00
CA GLU A 68 5.04 -6.16 25.11
C GLU A 68 5.68 -6.03 23.72
N LYS A 69 5.51 -7.04 22.86
CA LYS A 69 6.16 -7.10 21.55
C LYS A 69 5.31 -7.88 20.55
N VAL A 70 5.16 -7.35 19.34
CA VAL A 70 4.49 -8.02 18.22
C VAL A 70 5.41 -7.99 17.01
N ASN A 71 5.67 -9.16 16.43
CA ASN A 71 6.58 -9.33 15.30
C ASN A 71 5.92 -10.14 14.20
N ARG A 72 6.19 -9.75 12.95
CA ARG A 72 5.76 -10.49 11.75
C ARG A 72 6.93 -10.76 10.82
N ALA A 73 6.94 -11.96 10.24
CA ALA A 73 7.83 -12.34 9.14
C ALA A 73 7.02 -13.12 8.09
N ARG A 74 6.72 -12.48 6.95
CA ARG A 74 5.76 -12.99 5.95
C ARG A 74 4.41 -13.28 6.61
N ASN A 75 3.92 -14.51 6.55
CA ASN A 75 2.68 -14.96 7.17
C ASN A 75 2.84 -15.39 8.63
N LYS A 76 4.06 -15.44 9.18
CA LYS A 76 4.30 -15.89 10.56
C LYS A 76 4.25 -14.71 11.53
N TRP A 77 3.48 -14.87 12.60
CA TRP A 77 3.31 -13.92 13.69
C TRP A 77 3.91 -14.45 14.99
N LYS A 78 4.56 -13.58 15.75
CA LYS A 78 5.02 -13.86 17.12
C LYS A 78 4.59 -12.72 18.04
N PHE A 79 3.97 -13.05 19.16
CA PHE A 79 3.47 -12.08 20.13
C PHE A 79 4.00 -12.41 21.52
N THR A 80 4.43 -11.37 22.24
CA THR A 80 4.74 -11.40 23.68
C THR A 80 3.73 -10.50 24.37
N LEU A 81 2.94 -11.09 25.25
CA LEU A 81 1.83 -10.47 25.97
C LEU A 81 2.13 -10.45 27.47
N LYS A 82 1.49 -9.55 28.22
CA LYS A 82 1.61 -9.43 29.68
C LYS A 82 0.29 -9.02 30.33
N ASP A 83 0.23 -9.18 31.66
CA ASP A 83 -0.87 -8.72 32.50
C ASP A 83 -2.25 -9.17 31.97
N GLY A 84 -2.39 -10.46 31.68
CA GLY A 84 -3.56 -10.99 30.98
C GLY A 84 -4.51 -11.81 31.82
N ILE A 85 -5.79 -11.74 31.47
CA ILE A 85 -6.89 -12.54 32.00
C ILE A 85 -7.55 -13.25 30.82
N MET A 86 -7.82 -14.54 30.98
CA MET A 86 -8.40 -15.40 29.95
C MET A 86 -9.63 -16.10 30.49
N HIS A 87 -10.72 -16.08 29.74
CA HIS A 87 -11.89 -16.93 29.95
C HIS A 87 -11.87 -18.00 28.87
N LEU A 88 -11.55 -19.24 29.24
CA LEU A 88 -11.42 -20.37 28.32
C LEU A 88 -12.24 -21.56 28.82
N GLU A 89 -13.10 -22.11 27.97
CA GLU A 89 -13.91 -23.31 28.27
C GLU A 89 -14.69 -23.20 29.61
N GLY A 90 -15.20 -22.01 29.92
CA GLY A 90 -15.94 -21.75 31.17
C GLY A 90 -15.05 -21.64 32.42
N LYS A 91 -13.73 -21.49 32.26
CA LYS A 91 -12.76 -21.32 33.35
C LYS A 91 -11.94 -20.05 33.17
N ASP A 92 -11.61 -19.42 34.29
CA ASP A 92 -10.81 -18.20 34.33
C ASP A 92 -9.34 -18.52 34.62
N PHE A 93 -8.46 -17.87 33.86
CA PHE A 93 -7.01 -17.96 34.00
C PHE A 93 -6.41 -16.56 34.01
N CYS A 94 -5.25 -16.41 34.65
CA CYS A 94 -4.45 -15.20 34.58
C CYS A 94 -3.00 -15.53 34.29
N PHE A 95 -2.31 -14.60 33.62
CA PHE A 95 -0.89 -14.73 33.32
C PHE A 95 -0.15 -13.40 33.52
N GLN A 96 1.09 -13.49 33.99
CA GLN A 96 2.00 -12.34 34.04
C GLN A 96 2.65 -12.08 32.69
N LYS A 97 3.09 -13.14 32.00
CA LYS A 97 3.62 -13.09 30.64
C LYS A 97 3.16 -14.30 29.84
N CYS A 98 2.93 -14.11 28.54
CA CYS A 98 2.58 -15.16 27.58
C CYS A 98 3.31 -14.92 26.27
N THR A 99 3.81 -15.98 25.63
CA THR A 99 4.42 -15.94 24.30
C THR A 99 3.63 -16.85 23.38
N GLY A 100 3.30 -16.37 22.18
CA GLY A 100 2.58 -17.17 21.19
C GLY A 100 3.07 -16.93 19.77
N GLU A 101 2.76 -17.90 18.91
CA GLU A 101 3.09 -17.91 17.50
C GLU A 101 1.82 -18.27 16.70
N ALA A 102 1.60 -17.63 15.55
CA ALA A 102 0.48 -17.90 14.65
C ALA A 102 0.88 -17.74 13.17
N GLU A 103 0.04 -18.24 12.27
CA GLU A 103 0.14 -18.02 10.82
C GLU A 103 -1.14 -17.32 10.33
N TRP A 104 -1.01 -16.34 9.43
CA TRP A 104 -2.11 -15.64 8.75
C TRP A 104 -2.21 -16.10 7.30
#